data_AF-A0A0G4FEC4-F1
#
_entry.id   AF-A0A0G4FEC4-F1
#
_cell.length_a   1.000
_cell.length_b   1.000
_cell.length_c   1.000
_cell.angle_alpha   90.00
_cell.angle_beta   90.00
_cell.angle_gamma   90.00
#
_symmetry.space_group_name_H-M   'P 1'
#
loop_
_entity.id
_entity.type
_entity.pdbx_description
1 polymer ?
#
loop_
_entity_poly.entity_id
_entity_poly.type
_entity_poly.pdbx_seq_one_letter_code
_entity_poly.pdbx_strand_id
1 'polypeptide(L)'
;MALFGRTGKLREVPRRFWGQLAVTVAAASLGLCAVALCAVFLNYVYNVMKKNVFGTVEGDPLPCVRAPLPTCIFADSCTSTCCPVGFDCLRDPVVGVACKLSADGCGNFDWCRDFFDLPRTCRPEECRRGERVAEILIFALFGVAVGSLLDLVDFLLYWCGPDRTLLKAGANLSSAIMKFLSLTSMAAVSTMDFMADLGRYRCYDSAGRSLWTSAYAVIISFAICCGLSGLFSLVLAGFSAYWGGRVYGIPYVRY
;
A
#
# COMPACT_ATOMS: atom_id res chain seq x y z
N MET A 1 3.66 20.24 33.63
CA MET A 1 5.11 19.94 33.70
C MET A 1 5.85 21.27 33.65
N ALA A 2 6.52 21.67 34.72
CA ALA A 2 6.83 23.08 34.98
C ALA A 2 7.86 23.66 34.00
N LEU A 3 7.37 24.29 32.92
CA LEU A 3 8.10 25.29 32.13
C LEU A 3 8.40 26.57 32.94
N PHE A 4 7.84 26.67 34.15
CA PHE A 4 8.16 27.71 35.12
C PHE A 4 9.34 27.26 35.98
N GLY A 5 10.52 27.82 35.71
CA GLY A 5 11.63 27.74 36.63
C GLY A 5 11.32 28.47 37.95
N ARG A 6 12.06 28.14 39.02
CA ARG A 6 11.98 28.80 40.35
C ARG A 6 12.04 30.34 40.32
N THR A 7 12.47 30.93 39.20
CA THR A 7 12.63 32.37 39.01
C THR A 7 11.51 33.02 38.19
N GLY A 8 10.46 32.29 37.79
CA GLY A 8 9.33 32.84 37.02
C GLY A 8 9.66 33.25 35.57
N LYS A 9 10.93 33.17 35.15
CA LYS A 9 11.32 33.39 33.75
C LYS A 9 11.05 32.14 32.92
N LEU A 10 10.29 32.29 31.85
CA LEU A 10 10.17 31.30 30.78
C LEU A 10 11.58 30.99 30.26
N ARG A 11 12.04 29.75 30.43
CA ARG A 11 13.28 29.30 29.80
C ARG A 11 13.05 29.26 28.29
N GLU A 12 13.94 29.93 27.54
CA GLU A 12 13.94 29.82 26.09
C GLU A 12 14.10 28.35 25.69
N VAL A 13 13.13 27.86 24.91
CA VAL A 13 13.17 26.52 24.35
C VAL A 13 14.21 26.51 23.24
N PRO A 14 15.23 25.64 23.27
CA PRO A 14 16.28 25.66 22.26
C PRO A 14 15.69 25.33 20.88
N ARG A 15 16.13 26.04 19.83
CA ARG A 15 15.66 25.84 18.43
C ARG A 15 15.69 24.36 17.96
N ARG A 16 16.61 23.57 18.51
CA ARG A 16 16.78 22.14 18.23
C ARG A 16 15.58 21.30 18.68
N PHE A 17 14.93 21.70 19.77
CA PHE A 17 13.69 21.07 20.24
C PHE A 17 12.63 21.11 19.15
N TRP A 18 12.39 22.29 18.58
CA TRP A 18 11.42 22.48 17.50
C TRP A 18 11.78 21.69 16.25
N GLY A 19 13.07 21.62 15.91
CA GLY A 19 13.54 20.79 14.79
C GLY A 19 13.25 19.32 14.98
N GLN A 20 13.60 18.74 16.14
CA GLN A 20 13.34 17.32 16.42
C GLN A 20 11.83 17.04 16.45
N LEU A 21 11.05 17.88 17.13
CA LEU A 21 9.60 17.74 17.20
C LEU A 21 8.97 17.76 15.80
N ALA A 22 9.39 18.69 14.94
CA ALA A 22 8.90 18.77 13.57
C ALA A 22 9.20 17.49 12.77
N VAL A 23 10.41 16.93 12.89
CA VAL A 23 10.79 15.70 12.20
C VAL A 23 10.03 14.49 12.77
N THR A 24 9.84 14.38 14.09
CA THR A 24 9.04 13.31 14.71
C THR A 24 7.58 13.36 14.25
N VAL A 25 6.97 14.54 14.22
CA VAL A 25 5.59 14.72 13.71
C VAL A 25 5.51 14.38 12.22
N ALA A 26 6.50 14.77 11.42
CA ALA A 26 6.56 14.43 10.01
C ALA A 26 6.71 12.91 9.78
N ALA A 27 7.59 12.24 10.55
CA ALA A 27 7.78 10.79 10.49
C ALA A 27 6.47 10.04 10.79
N ALA A 28 5.82 10.39 11.91
CA ALA A 28 4.58 9.76 12.35
C ALA A 28 3.41 10.01 11.38
N SER A 29 3.22 11.26 10.93
CA SER A 29 2.14 11.60 10.00
C SER A 29 2.29 10.91 8.64
N LEU A 30 3.50 10.87 8.08
CA LEU A 30 3.77 10.13 6.84
C LEU A 30 3.62 8.62 7.02
N GLY A 31 4.02 8.09 8.19
CA GLY A 31 3.84 6.67 8.51
C GLY A 31 2.36 6.28 8.55
N LEU A 32 1.53 7.06 9.26
CA LEU A 32 0.08 6.86 9.31
C LEU A 32 -0.58 7.05 7.93
N CYS A 33 -0.12 8.03 7.14
CA CYS A 33 -0.56 8.21 5.77
C CYS A 33 -0.25 6.97 4.91
N ALA A 34 0.96 6.40 5.04
CA ALA A 34 1.33 5.17 4.35
C ALA A 34 0.46 3.98 4.78
N VAL A 35 0.18 3.81 6.08
CA VAL A 35 -0.78 2.79 6.57
C VAL A 35 -2.14 2.94 5.89
N ALA A 36 -2.69 4.16 5.88
CA ALA A 36 -3.99 4.44 5.27
C ALA A 36 -3.98 4.16 3.76
N LEU A 37 -2.96 4.62 3.03
CA LEU A 37 -2.82 4.41 1.59
C LEU A 37 -2.71 2.92 1.24
N CYS A 38 -1.95 2.14 2.01
CA CYS A 38 -1.83 0.70 1.80
C CYS A 38 -3.16 -0.03 2.07
N ALA A 39 -3.85 0.32 3.14
CA ALA A 39 -5.17 -0.24 3.45
C ALA A 39 -6.21 0.11 2.37
N VAL A 40 -6.21 1.36 1.90
CA VAL A 40 -7.04 1.81 0.79
C VAL A 40 -6.71 1.03 -0.49
N PHE A 41 -5.43 0.87 -0.82
CA PHE A 41 -5.01 0.10 -2.00
C PHE A 41 -5.48 -1.35 -1.95
N LEU A 42 -5.28 -2.03 -0.81
CA LEU A 42 -5.74 -3.41 -0.60
C LEU A 42 -7.25 -3.51 -0.80
N ASN A 43 -8.02 -2.55 -0.26
CA ASN A 43 -9.47 -2.49 -0.47
C ASN A 43 -9.83 -2.26 -1.95
N TYR A 44 -9.15 -1.36 -2.66
CA TYR A 44 -9.41 -1.10 -4.09
C TYR A 44 -9.11 -2.33 -4.96
N VAL A 45 -7.92 -2.92 -4.83
CA VAL A 45 -7.50 -4.03 -5.70
C VAL A 45 -8.32 -5.29 -5.44
N TYR A 46 -8.53 -5.65 -4.18
CA TYR A 46 -9.24 -6.89 -3.87
C TYR A 46 -10.75 -6.74 -3.89
N ASN A 47 -11.28 -5.68 -3.27
CA ASN A 47 -12.74 -5.57 -3.10
C ASN A 47 -13.40 -4.81 -4.24
N VAL A 48 -12.70 -4.09 -5.11
CA VAL A 48 -13.35 -3.34 -6.20
C VAL A 48 -12.92 -3.87 -7.55
N MET A 49 -11.62 -4.00 -7.81
CA MET A 49 -11.12 -4.34 -9.15
C MET A 49 -11.37 -5.82 -9.52
N LYS A 50 -11.36 -6.74 -8.55
CA LYS A 50 -11.70 -8.16 -8.79
C LYS A 50 -13.19 -8.48 -8.70
N LYS A 51 -14.05 -7.51 -8.33
CA LYS A 51 -15.50 -7.74 -8.34
C LYS A 51 -16.00 -7.97 -9.77
N ASN A 52 -17.11 -8.71 -9.89
CA ASN A 52 -17.81 -9.00 -11.13
C ASN A 52 -17.08 -9.86 -12.17
N VAL A 53 -15.93 -10.47 -11.84
CA VAL A 53 -15.29 -11.50 -12.68
C VAL A 53 -16.21 -12.72 -12.85
N PHE A 54 -16.94 -13.10 -11.78
CA PHE A 54 -17.69 -14.36 -11.70
C PHE A 54 -19.20 -14.21 -11.41
N GLY A 55 -19.75 -12.99 -11.45
CA GLY A 55 -21.06 -12.67 -10.86
C GLY A 55 -22.11 -12.11 -11.81
N THR A 56 -23.37 -12.46 -11.54
CA THR A 56 -24.64 -12.23 -12.24
C THR A 56 -25.21 -10.79 -12.18
N VAL A 57 -24.39 -9.78 -11.87
CA VAL A 57 -24.90 -8.43 -11.56
C VAL A 57 -24.74 -7.49 -12.76
N GLU A 58 -25.82 -6.78 -13.09
CA GLU A 58 -25.89 -5.59 -13.96
C GLU A 58 -25.11 -4.37 -13.38
N GLY A 59 -24.00 -4.62 -12.70
CA GLY A 59 -23.11 -3.59 -12.18
C GLY A 59 -22.06 -3.19 -13.22
N ASP A 60 -21.41 -2.06 -12.95
CA ASP A 60 -20.40 -1.42 -13.82
C ASP A 60 -19.46 -2.45 -14.49
N PRO A 61 -19.15 -2.30 -15.80
CA PRO A 61 -18.42 -3.25 -16.65
C PRO A 61 -16.93 -3.33 -16.29
N LEU A 62 -16.65 -3.83 -15.10
CA LEU A 62 -15.33 -3.98 -14.52
C LEU A 62 -15.20 -5.45 -14.14
N PRO A 63 -14.26 -6.26 -14.64
CA PRO A 63 -13.33 -6.06 -15.76
C PRO A 63 -13.92 -6.38 -17.14
N CYS A 64 -13.16 -6.11 -18.21
CA CYS A 64 -13.61 -6.37 -19.58
C CYS A 64 -13.42 -7.82 -20.08
N VAL A 65 -12.92 -8.72 -19.22
CA VAL A 65 -12.99 -10.18 -19.38
C VAL A 65 -13.76 -10.78 -18.21
N ARG A 66 -14.82 -11.56 -18.48
CA ARG A 66 -15.68 -12.16 -17.45
C ARG A 66 -15.87 -13.65 -17.68
N ALA A 67 -16.19 -14.36 -16.60
CA ALA A 67 -16.72 -15.72 -16.67
C ALA A 67 -18.11 -15.70 -17.34
N PRO A 68 -18.50 -16.80 -18.00
CA PRO A 68 -19.84 -16.94 -18.55
C PRO A 68 -20.88 -16.93 -17.43
N LEU A 69 -22.13 -16.62 -17.80
CA LEU A 69 -23.27 -16.76 -16.89
C LEU A 69 -23.37 -18.23 -16.40
N PRO A 70 -23.88 -18.48 -15.18
CA PRO A 70 -23.92 -19.81 -14.59
C PRO A 70 -24.56 -20.89 -15.47
N THR A 71 -25.50 -20.50 -16.34
CA THR A 71 -26.19 -21.37 -17.30
C THR A 71 -25.30 -21.89 -18.42
N CYS A 72 -24.14 -21.27 -18.66
CA CYS A 72 -23.26 -21.57 -19.78
C CYS A 72 -21.85 -22.03 -19.38
N ILE A 73 -21.61 -22.34 -18.10
CA ILE A 73 -20.29 -22.80 -17.62
C ILE A 73 -19.84 -24.07 -18.36
N PHE A 74 -20.78 -24.94 -18.72
CA PHE A 74 -20.53 -26.19 -19.44
C PHE A 74 -21.08 -26.19 -20.86
N ALA A 75 -21.35 -25.02 -21.43
CA ALA A 75 -21.89 -24.95 -22.78
C ALA A 75 -20.80 -25.31 -23.82
N ASP A 76 -21.14 -26.21 -24.74
CA ASP A 76 -20.24 -26.62 -25.82
C ASP A 76 -20.12 -25.57 -26.94
N SER A 77 -21.03 -24.58 -26.95
CA SER A 77 -21.09 -23.54 -27.97
C SER A 77 -21.27 -22.16 -27.34
N CYS A 78 -20.65 -21.16 -27.98
CA CYS A 78 -20.81 -19.78 -27.58
C CYS A 78 -22.11 -19.23 -28.13
N THR A 79 -23.01 -18.81 -27.25
CA THR A 79 -24.26 -18.12 -27.62
C THR A 79 -24.29 -16.76 -26.95
N SER A 80 -24.96 -15.77 -27.57
CA SER A 80 -25.06 -14.41 -27.02
C SER A 80 -25.78 -14.37 -25.67
N THR A 81 -26.55 -15.40 -25.32
CA THR A 81 -27.22 -15.55 -24.03
C THR A 81 -26.29 -16.01 -22.90
N CYS A 82 -25.07 -16.44 -23.22
CA CYS A 82 -24.08 -16.88 -22.23
C CYS A 82 -23.33 -15.74 -21.56
N CYS A 83 -23.39 -14.54 -22.14
CA CYS A 83 -22.68 -13.37 -21.65
C CYS A 83 -23.66 -12.27 -21.25
N PRO A 84 -23.28 -11.41 -20.27
CA PRO A 84 -24.04 -10.20 -19.99
C PRO A 84 -24.13 -9.28 -21.21
N VAL A 85 -25.16 -8.43 -21.25
CA VAL A 85 -25.31 -7.42 -22.31
C VAL A 85 -24.04 -6.56 -22.41
N GLY A 86 -23.55 -6.35 -23.63
CA GLY A 86 -22.32 -5.59 -23.90
C GLY A 86 -21.04 -6.44 -23.91
N PHE A 87 -21.15 -7.76 -23.69
CA PHE A 87 -20.04 -8.69 -23.85
C PHE A 87 -20.31 -9.67 -24.99
N ASP A 88 -19.30 -9.86 -25.82
CA ASP A 88 -19.24 -10.90 -26.83
C ASP A 88 -18.79 -12.22 -26.19
N CYS A 89 -19.45 -13.28 -26.63
CA CYS A 89 -19.09 -14.64 -26.26
C CYS A 89 -17.88 -15.08 -27.09
N LEU A 90 -16.81 -15.49 -26.42
CA LEU A 90 -15.61 -16.06 -27.02
C LEU A 90 -15.42 -17.52 -26.58
N ARG A 91 -15.05 -18.40 -27.51
CA ARG A 91 -14.58 -19.74 -27.19
C ARG A 91 -13.07 -19.73 -27.01
N ASP A 92 -12.62 -20.23 -25.87
CA ASP A 92 -11.23 -20.28 -25.46
C ASP A 92 -10.82 -21.73 -25.16
N PRO A 93 -9.67 -22.22 -25.66
CA PRO A 93 -9.28 -23.60 -25.45
C PRO A 93 -8.90 -23.93 -24.00
N VAL A 94 -8.59 -22.93 -23.17
CA VAL A 94 -8.18 -23.10 -21.77
C VAL A 94 -9.39 -23.07 -20.83
N VAL A 95 -10.32 -22.13 -21.05
CA VAL A 95 -11.45 -21.88 -20.14
C VAL A 95 -12.82 -22.26 -20.70
N GLY A 96 -12.89 -22.71 -21.96
CA GLY A 96 -14.13 -23.09 -22.62
C GLY A 96 -14.88 -21.87 -23.17
N VAL A 97 -15.84 -21.36 -22.41
CA VAL A 97 -16.62 -20.16 -22.78
C VAL A 97 -16.17 -19.01 -21.89
N ALA A 98 -15.90 -17.86 -22.49
CA ALA A 98 -15.56 -16.62 -21.79
C ALA A 98 -16.24 -15.42 -22.43
N CYS A 99 -16.38 -14.33 -21.68
CA CYS A 99 -17.04 -13.12 -22.13
C CYS A 99 -16.03 -11.99 -22.25
N LYS A 100 -15.98 -11.32 -23.41
CA LYS A 100 -15.13 -10.17 -23.69
C LYS A 100 -15.98 -8.96 -24.05
N LEU A 101 -15.68 -7.79 -23.49
CA LEU A 101 -16.41 -6.56 -23.82
C LEU A 101 -16.36 -6.26 -25.34
N SER A 102 -17.53 -6.07 -25.97
CA SER A 102 -17.71 -6.09 -27.43
C SER A 102 -17.05 -4.94 -28.21
N ALA A 103 -16.84 -3.79 -27.57
CA ALA A 103 -16.33 -2.58 -28.22
C ALA A 103 -14.90 -2.29 -27.76
N ASP A 104 -13.89 -2.63 -28.56
CA ASP A 104 -12.45 -2.21 -28.60
C ASP A 104 -11.70 -1.87 -27.28
N GLY A 105 -12.28 -2.18 -26.14
CA GLY A 105 -11.90 -1.61 -24.84
C GLY A 105 -10.92 -2.50 -24.10
N CYS A 106 -10.96 -3.80 -24.37
CA CYS A 106 -10.08 -4.76 -23.74
C CYS A 106 -8.85 -4.99 -24.62
N GLY A 107 -7.66 -4.82 -24.04
CA GLY A 107 -6.39 -5.02 -24.75
C GLY A 107 -6.10 -6.50 -24.98
N ASN A 108 -5.15 -7.05 -24.22
CA ASN A 108 -4.74 -8.44 -24.38
C ASN A 108 -5.66 -9.39 -23.61
N PHE A 109 -6.58 -10.05 -24.32
CA PHE A 109 -7.54 -10.96 -23.73
C PHE A 109 -6.88 -12.10 -22.93
N ASP A 110 -5.87 -12.77 -23.49
CA ASP A 110 -5.21 -13.91 -22.83
C ASP A 110 -4.59 -13.50 -21.50
N TRP A 111 -3.84 -12.39 -21.50
CA TRP A 111 -3.22 -11.88 -20.29
C TRP A 111 -4.27 -11.52 -19.23
N CYS A 112 -5.37 -10.87 -19.62
CA CYS A 112 -6.44 -10.50 -18.71
C CYS A 112 -7.21 -11.73 -18.17
N ARG A 113 -7.52 -12.71 -19.04
CA ARG A 113 -8.11 -14.01 -18.65
C ARG A 113 -7.25 -14.69 -17.59
N ASP A 114 -5.96 -14.72 -17.82
CA ASP A 114 -4.98 -15.39 -16.96
C ASP A 114 -4.78 -14.66 -15.63
N PHE A 115 -4.81 -13.32 -15.65
CA PHE A 115 -4.79 -12.50 -14.43
C PHE A 115 -6.05 -12.67 -13.57
N PHE A 116 -7.25 -12.66 -14.18
CA PHE A 116 -8.51 -12.81 -13.45
C PHE A 116 -8.81 -14.26 -13.03
N ASP A 117 -8.00 -15.21 -13.48
CA ASP A 117 -8.13 -16.64 -13.16
C ASP A 117 -9.55 -17.17 -13.39
N LEU A 118 -10.06 -16.97 -14.60
CA LEU A 118 -11.37 -17.51 -14.98
C LEU A 118 -11.57 -19.01 -14.66
N PRO A 119 -10.57 -19.91 -14.80
CA PRO A 119 -10.74 -21.31 -14.41
C PRO A 119 -10.64 -21.57 -12.90
N ARG A 120 -10.36 -20.55 -12.08
CA ARG A 120 -10.27 -20.62 -10.60
C ARG A 120 -9.22 -21.59 -10.09
N THR A 121 -8.09 -21.68 -10.80
CA THR A 121 -6.99 -22.58 -10.41
C THR A 121 -5.71 -21.86 -10.03
N CYS A 122 -5.66 -20.55 -10.29
CA CYS A 122 -4.50 -19.66 -10.24
C CYS A 122 -3.23 -20.33 -10.77
N ARG A 123 -3.35 -21.10 -11.86
CA ARG A 123 -2.21 -21.75 -12.53
C ARG A 123 -1.38 -20.78 -13.37
N PRO A 124 -1.94 -19.81 -14.10
CA PRO A 124 -1.14 -18.88 -14.88
C PRO A 124 -0.18 -18.05 -14.00
N GLU A 125 0.93 -17.59 -14.57
CA GLU A 125 1.95 -16.81 -13.84
C GLU A 125 1.39 -15.45 -13.40
N GLU A 126 0.52 -14.87 -14.21
CA GLU A 126 -0.13 -13.57 -14.03
C GLU A 126 -1.00 -13.56 -12.78
N CYS A 127 -1.84 -14.58 -12.59
CA CYS A 127 -2.63 -14.75 -11.36
C CYS A 127 -1.70 -14.93 -10.15
N ARG A 128 -0.72 -15.84 -10.22
CA ARG A 128 0.21 -16.10 -9.11
C ARG A 128 1.03 -14.87 -8.74
N ARG A 129 1.39 -14.03 -9.71
CA ARG A 129 2.05 -12.75 -9.47
C ARG A 129 1.12 -11.78 -8.76
N GLY A 130 -0.14 -11.70 -9.18
CA GLY A 130 -1.17 -10.90 -8.51
C GLY A 130 -1.41 -11.32 -7.06
N GLU A 131 -1.48 -12.63 -6.77
CA GLU A 131 -1.60 -13.16 -5.40
C GLU A 131 -0.36 -12.81 -4.56
N ARG A 132 0.85 -13.07 -5.07
CA ARG A 132 2.11 -12.73 -4.39
C ARG A 132 2.23 -11.25 -4.06
N VAL A 133 1.93 -10.37 -5.01
CA VAL A 133 1.93 -8.90 -4.79
C VAL A 133 1.07 -8.55 -3.60
N ALA A 134 -0.08 -9.19 -3.52
CA ALA A 134 -1.13 -8.78 -2.63
C ALA A 134 -0.97 -9.39 -1.23
N GLU A 135 -0.39 -10.60 -1.11
CA GLU A 135 0.18 -11.13 0.13
C GLU A 135 1.31 -10.24 0.69
N ILE A 136 2.25 -9.83 -0.16
CA ILE A 136 3.35 -8.94 0.24
C ILE A 136 2.86 -7.57 0.66
N LEU A 137 1.77 -7.06 0.09
CA LEU A 137 1.15 -5.82 0.54
C LEU A 137 0.52 -5.93 1.92
N ILE A 138 -0.05 -7.08 2.28
CA ILE A 138 -0.51 -7.34 3.64
C ILE A 138 0.68 -7.34 4.62
N PHE A 139 1.78 -8.00 4.25
CA PHE A 139 3.01 -7.95 5.03
C PHE A 139 3.57 -6.52 5.18
N ALA A 140 3.60 -5.76 4.08
CA ALA A 140 4.04 -4.37 4.08
C ALA A 140 3.13 -3.47 4.92
N LEU A 141 1.81 -3.70 4.90
CA LEU A 141 0.84 -3.02 5.78
C LEU A 141 1.16 -3.28 7.25
N PHE A 142 1.42 -4.53 7.63
CA PHE A 142 1.79 -4.86 9.00
C PHE A 142 3.11 -4.21 9.41
N GLY A 143 4.12 -4.28 8.55
CA GLY A 143 5.43 -3.68 8.79
C GLY A 143 5.37 -2.16 8.98
N VAL A 144 4.69 -1.45 8.09
CA VAL A 144 4.52 0.02 8.20
C VAL A 144 3.65 0.41 9.39
N ALA A 145 2.66 -0.41 9.78
CA ALA A 145 1.85 -0.17 10.97
C ALA A 145 2.67 -0.29 12.26
N VAL A 146 3.50 -1.33 12.38
CA VAL A 146 4.44 -1.49 13.50
C VAL A 146 5.45 -0.33 13.54
N GLY A 147 6.02 0.05 12.38
CA GLY A 147 6.92 1.21 12.31
C GLY A 147 6.24 2.52 12.74
N SER A 148 5.00 2.75 12.29
CA SER A 148 4.23 3.94 12.67
C SER A 148 3.87 3.97 14.15
N LEU A 149 3.57 2.80 14.74
CA LEU A 149 3.35 2.69 16.18
C LEU A 149 4.63 3.05 16.97
N LEU A 150 5.80 2.63 16.50
CA LEU A 150 7.08 3.00 17.11
C LEU A 150 7.36 4.50 17.03
N ASP A 151 6.97 5.18 15.94
CA ASP A 151 7.06 6.65 15.89
C ASP A 151 6.15 7.33 16.93
N LEU A 152 4.94 6.80 17.12
CA LEU A 152 4.03 7.31 18.16
C LEU A 152 4.60 7.08 19.56
N VAL A 153 5.26 5.94 19.79
CA VAL A 153 5.99 5.67 21.04
C VAL A 153 7.13 6.67 21.22
N ASP A 154 7.92 6.97 20.18
CA ASP A 154 8.97 7.99 20.26
C ASP A 154 8.39 9.38 20.57
N PHE A 155 7.28 9.75 19.91
CA PHE A 155 6.55 10.97 20.21
C PHE A 155 6.11 11.04 21.68
N LEU A 156 5.57 9.95 22.25
CA LEU A 156 5.20 9.89 23.67
C LEU A 156 6.42 9.96 24.60
N LEU A 157 7.52 9.26 24.26
CA LEU A 157 8.77 9.31 25.00
C LEU A 157 9.40 10.71 24.97
N TYR A 158 9.16 11.48 23.90
CA TYR A 158 9.58 12.86 23.82
C TYR A 158 8.99 13.72 24.95
N TRP A 159 7.71 13.51 25.28
CA TRP A 159 7.01 14.23 26.34
C TRP A 159 7.22 13.63 27.74
N CYS A 160 7.15 12.30 27.85
CA CYS A 160 7.10 11.61 29.15
C CYS A 160 8.49 11.29 29.73
N GLY A 161 9.54 11.25 28.89
CA GLY A 161 10.86 10.80 29.32
C GLY A 161 11.98 11.40 28.47
N PRO A 162 12.32 12.70 28.64
CA PRO A 162 13.34 13.37 27.84
C PRO A 162 14.67 12.61 27.85
N ASP A 163 15.08 12.09 29.02
CA ASP A 163 16.39 11.46 29.24
C ASP A 163 16.50 10.00 28.76
N ARG A 164 15.46 9.42 28.15
CA ARG A 164 15.47 8.01 27.67
C ARG A 164 16.08 7.85 26.29
N THR A 165 17.34 8.26 26.16
CA THR A 165 18.05 8.46 24.88
C THR A 165 18.15 7.19 24.04
N LEU A 166 18.60 6.10 24.67
CA LEU A 166 18.79 4.80 24.03
C LEU A 166 17.47 4.21 23.56
N LEU A 167 16.40 4.38 24.34
CA LEU A 167 15.08 3.87 23.98
C LEU A 167 14.49 4.62 22.77
N LYS A 168 14.65 5.96 22.73
CA LYS A 168 14.23 6.79 21.58
C LYS A 168 15.00 6.45 20.32
N ALA A 169 16.33 6.34 20.43
CA ALA A 169 17.19 5.97 19.31
C ALA A 169 16.85 4.57 18.78
N GLY A 170 16.64 3.60 19.69
CA GLY A 170 16.21 2.25 19.36
C GLY A 170 14.85 2.21 18.67
N ALA A 171 13.84 2.90 19.23
CA ALA A 171 12.50 2.97 18.64
C ALA A 171 12.52 3.56 17.22
N ASN A 172 13.25 4.67 17.02
CA ASN A 172 13.41 5.31 15.72
C ASN A 172 14.16 4.42 14.71
N LEU A 173 15.23 3.72 15.13
CA LEU A 173 15.96 2.79 14.27
C LEU A 173 15.08 1.59 13.88
N SER A 174 14.41 0.96 14.84
CA SER A 174 13.49 -0.14 14.57
C SER A 174 12.33 0.29 13.67
N SER A 175 11.77 1.49 13.88
CA SER A 175 10.76 2.08 13.01
C SER A 175 11.25 2.21 11.57
N ALA A 176 12.46 2.76 11.37
CA ALA A 176 13.07 2.89 10.06
C ALA A 176 13.26 1.53 9.38
N ILE A 177 13.80 0.53 10.09
CA ILE A 177 14.00 -0.82 9.58
C ILE A 177 12.67 -1.43 9.11
N MET A 178 11.61 -1.35 9.91
CA MET A 178 10.31 -1.92 9.56
C MET A 178 9.70 -1.29 8.29
N LYS A 179 9.84 0.02 8.13
CA LYS A 179 9.35 0.74 6.93
C LYS A 179 10.17 0.41 5.69
N PHE A 180 11.51 0.39 5.82
CA PHE A 180 12.37 0.01 4.70
C PHE A 180 12.18 -1.45 4.30
N LEU A 181 11.99 -2.38 5.25
CA LEU A 181 11.63 -3.77 4.95
C LEU A 181 10.30 -3.88 4.19
N SER A 182 9.30 -3.07 4.58
CA SER A 182 8.00 -3.02 3.89
C SER A 182 8.13 -2.48 2.47
N LEU A 183 8.99 -1.48 2.26
CA LEU A 183 9.25 -0.89 0.95
C LEU A 183 10.05 -1.86 0.05
N THR A 184 11.09 -2.51 0.59
CA THR A 184 11.92 -3.44 -0.18
C THR A 184 11.16 -4.72 -0.51
N SER A 185 10.29 -5.22 0.36
CA SER A 185 9.44 -6.38 0.04
C SER A 185 8.52 -6.09 -1.14
N MET A 186 7.92 -4.89 -1.19
CA MET A 186 7.09 -4.48 -2.33
C MET A 186 7.88 -4.33 -3.64
N ALA A 187 9.10 -3.82 -3.55
CA ALA A 187 10.01 -3.74 -4.69
C ALA A 187 10.44 -5.15 -5.18
N ALA A 188 10.68 -6.07 -4.25
CA ALA A 188 11.13 -7.44 -4.56
C ALA A 188 10.13 -8.26 -5.38
N VAL A 189 8.83 -7.98 -5.25
CA VAL A 189 7.77 -8.62 -6.06
C VAL A 189 7.36 -7.82 -7.29
N SER A 190 8.09 -6.74 -7.62
CA SER A 190 7.80 -5.91 -8.80
C SER A 190 6.35 -5.43 -8.84
N THR A 191 5.83 -4.94 -7.69
CA THR A 191 4.44 -4.45 -7.57
C THR A 191 4.14 -3.35 -8.59
N MET A 192 5.09 -2.44 -8.80
CA MET A 192 4.97 -1.33 -9.75
C MET A 192 4.87 -1.80 -11.20
N ASP A 193 5.73 -2.76 -11.58
CA ASP A 193 5.71 -3.34 -12.93
C ASP A 193 4.41 -4.12 -13.16
N PHE A 194 3.95 -4.87 -12.15
CA PHE A 194 2.69 -5.58 -12.22
C PHE A 194 1.50 -4.64 -12.44
N MET A 195 1.46 -3.51 -11.73
CA MET A 195 0.45 -2.49 -11.96
C MET A 195 0.59 -1.83 -13.33
N ALA A 196 1.81 -1.61 -13.82
CA ALA A 196 2.05 -1.09 -15.16
C ALA A 196 1.56 -2.08 -16.24
N ASP A 197 1.79 -3.38 -16.05
CA ASP A 197 1.32 -4.45 -16.93
C ASP A 197 -0.23 -4.45 -17.01
N LEU A 198 -0.92 -4.32 -15.86
CA LEU A 198 -2.39 -4.20 -15.81
C LEU A 198 -2.92 -3.04 -16.68
N GLY A 199 -2.24 -1.89 -16.63
CA GLY A 199 -2.58 -0.72 -17.45
C GLY A 199 -2.25 -0.92 -18.92
N ARG A 200 -1.08 -1.51 -19.21
CA ARG A 200 -0.60 -1.78 -20.56
C ARG A 200 -1.51 -2.72 -21.32
N TYR A 201 -1.96 -3.79 -20.68
CA TYR A 201 -2.83 -4.80 -21.29
C TYR A 201 -4.31 -4.42 -21.28
N ARG A 202 -4.69 -3.28 -20.67
CA ARG A 202 -6.05 -2.72 -20.67
C ARG A 202 -7.10 -3.75 -20.28
N CYS A 203 -6.93 -4.37 -19.12
CA CYS A 203 -7.88 -5.38 -18.61
C CYS A 203 -9.17 -4.81 -18.03
N TYR A 204 -9.26 -3.49 -18.01
CA TYR A 204 -10.40 -2.74 -17.50
C TYR A 204 -10.91 -1.80 -18.59
N ASP A 205 -12.22 -1.57 -18.58
CA ASP A 205 -12.90 -0.66 -19.49
C ASP A 205 -12.54 0.83 -19.19
N SER A 206 -13.28 1.78 -19.76
CA SER A 206 -13.04 3.20 -19.49
C SER A 206 -13.21 3.59 -18.02
N ALA A 207 -14.25 3.08 -17.34
CA ALA A 207 -14.47 3.35 -15.92
C ALA A 207 -13.38 2.71 -15.06
N GLY A 208 -12.99 1.49 -15.39
CA GLY A 208 -12.01 0.73 -14.61
C GLY A 208 -10.59 1.16 -14.83
N ARG A 209 -10.27 1.75 -15.98
CA ARG A 209 -9.00 2.46 -16.17
C ARG A 209 -8.88 3.63 -15.21
N SER A 210 -9.96 4.36 -14.92
CA SER A 210 -9.90 5.43 -13.91
C SER A 210 -9.59 4.86 -12.52
N LEU A 211 -10.24 3.76 -12.13
CA LEU A 211 -9.97 3.05 -10.88
C LEU A 211 -8.53 2.53 -10.80
N TRP A 212 -8.02 1.94 -11.89
CA TRP A 212 -6.63 1.50 -11.99
C TRP A 212 -5.66 2.67 -11.86
N THR A 213 -5.90 3.81 -12.53
CA THR A 213 -5.03 5.00 -12.39
C THR A 213 -5.02 5.53 -10.95
N SER A 214 -6.16 5.54 -10.27
CA SER A 214 -6.23 5.90 -8.85
C SER A 214 -5.46 4.91 -7.99
N ALA A 215 -5.63 3.60 -8.19
CA ALA A 215 -4.89 2.57 -7.47
C ALA A 215 -3.37 2.71 -7.71
N TYR A 216 -2.95 2.98 -8.95
CA TYR A 216 -1.55 3.21 -9.30
C TYR A 216 -0.97 4.46 -8.61
N ALA A 217 -1.72 5.56 -8.55
CA ALA A 217 -1.31 6.75 -7.83
C ALA A 217 -1.21 6.50 -6.31
N VAL A 218 -2.15 5.72 -5.74
CA VAL A 218 -2.15 5.35 -4.32
C VAL A 218 -0.91 4.51 -3.96
N ILE A 219 -0.53 3.54 -4.79
CA ILE A 219 0.65 2.69 -4.49
C ILE A 219 1.97 3.47 -4.59
N ILE A 220 2.09 4.40 -5.54
CA ILE A 220 3.23 5.32 -5.61
C ILE A 220 3.27 6.21 -4.37
N SER A 221 2.13 6.79 -4.00
CA SER A 221 2.00 7.65 -2.83
C SER A 221 2.37 6.90 -1.54
N PHE A 222 1.94 5.64 -1.43
CA PHE A 222 2.35 4.74 -0.35
C PHE A 222 3.87 4.62 -0.30
N ALA A 223 4.51 4.28 -1.42
CA ALA A 223 5.95 4.04 -1.48
C ALA A 223 6.75 5.29 -1.07
N ILE A 224 6.33 6.47 -1.55
CA ILE A 224 6.93 7.76 -1.19
C ILE A 224 6.74 8.06 0.30
N CYS A 225 5.51 7.95 0.83
CA CYS A 225 5.24 8.24 2.24
C CYS A 225 6.00 7.28 3.17
N CYS A 226 6.02 5.98 2.84
CA CYS A 226 6.74 4.95 3.59
C CYS A 226 8.25 5.22 3.59
N GLY A 227 8.82 5.51 2.41
CA GLY A 227 10.24 5.80 2.26
C GLY A 227 10.68 7.08 2.99
N LEU A 228 9.93 8.17 2.87
CA LEU A 228 10.22 9.42 3.57
C LEU A 228 10.05 9.28 5.09
N SER A 229 8.99 8.59 5.54
CA SER A 229 8.80 8.28 6.96
C SER A 229 9.96 7.45 7.52
N GLY A 230 10.42 6.43 6.79
CA GLY A 230 11.58 5.62 7.17
C GLY A 230 12.87 6.43 7.24
N LEU A 231 13.10 7.33 6.28
CA LEU A 231 14.25 8.24 6.28
C LEU A 231 14.23 9.18 7.48
N PHE A 232 13.08 9.77 7.82
CA PHE A 232 12.95 10.65 8.97
C PHE A 232 13.18 9.90 10.29
N SER A 233 12.63 8.69 10.45
CA SER A 233 12.92 7.85 11.62
C SER A 233 14.43 7.53 11.72
N LEU A 234 15.10 7.25 10.59
CA LEU A 234 16.54 7.00 10.60
C LEU A 234 17.37 8.24 11.02
N VAL A 235 17.00 9.42 10.52
CA VAL A 235 17.60 10.69 10.94
C VAL A 235 17.38 10.93 12.43
N LEU A 236 16.15 10.74 12.92
CA LEU A 236 15.81 10.87 14.34
C LEU A 236 16.58 9.90 15.24
N ALA A 237 16.88 8.69 14.77
CA ALA A 237 17.71 7.74 15.50
C ALA A 237 19.10 8.30 15.77
N GLY A 238 19.75 8.85 14.72
CA GLY A 238 21.06 9.51 14.85
C GLY A 238 21.02 10.74 15.75
N PHE A 239 20.01 11.60 15.59
CA PHE A 239 19.81 12.76 16.47
C PHE A 239 19.59 12.36 17.93
N SER A 240 18.77 11.35 18.18
CA SER A 240 18.45 10.86 19.53
C SER A 240 19.67 10.23 20.20
N ALA A 241 20.50 9.50 19.45
CA ALA A 241 21.73 8.90 19.95
C ALA A 241 22.79 9.97 20.31
N TYR A 242 22.98 10.97 19.44
CA TYR A 242 24.03 11.98 19.64
C TYR A 242 23.65 13.07 20.65
N TRP A 243 22.42 13.58 20.60
CA TRP A 243 21.97 14.69 21.45
C TRP A 243 21.21 14.23 22.69
N GLY A 244 20.99 12.93 22.82
CA GLY A 244 20.53 12.31 24.05
C GLY A 244 19.15 12.77 24.52
N GLY A 245 18.27 13.26 23.65
CA GLY A 245 16.95 13.78 24.03
C GLY A 245 16.96 14.87 25.12
N ARG A 246 18.15 15.34 25.53
CA ARG A 246 18.34 16.33 26.58
C ARG A 246 17.97 17.66 25.97
N VAL A 247 16.78 18.13 26.32
CA VAL A 247 16.29 19.46 25.95
C VAL A 247 17.17 20.55 26.59
N TYR A 248 17.95 20.22 27.62
CA TYR A 248 18.85 21.14 28.31
C TYR A 248 20.18 20.47 28.66
N GLY A 249 21.30 21.21 28.52
CA GLY A 249 22.64 20.79 28.97
C GLY A 249 23.58 20.31 27.87
N ILE A 250 24.87 20.16 28.22
CA ILE A 250 25.93 19.72 27.31
C ILE A 250 25.84 18.19 27.13
N PRO A 251 25.90 17.66 25.89
CA PRO A 251 25.57 16.25 25.58
C PRO A 251 26.48 15.18 26.22
N TYR A 252 27.63 15.54 26.80
CA TYR A 252 28.65 14.57 27.21
C TYR A 252 28.84 14.36 28.71
N VAL A 253 28.15 15.12 29.57
CA VAL A 253 28.34 14.97 31.02
C VAL A 253 27.41 13.88 31.55
N ARG A 254 27.96 12.66 31.73
CA ARG A 254 27.38 11.62 32.60
C ARG A 254 27.63 12.09 34.04
N TYR A 255 26.56 12.33 34.79
CA TYR A 255 26.61 12.37 36.25
C TYR A 255 26.25 10.98 36.77
#